data_AF-A0A438XN66-F1
#
_entry.id   AF-A0A438XN66-F1
#
_cell.length_a   1.000
_cell.length_b   1.000
_cell.length_c   1.000
_cell.angle_alpha   90.00
_cell.angle_beta   90.00
_cell.angle_gamma   90.00
#
_symmetry.space_group_name_H-M   'P 1'
#
loop_
_entity.id
_entity.type
_entity.pdbx_description
1 polymer ?
#
loop_
_entity_poly.entity_id
_entity_poly.type
_entity_poly.pdbx_seq_one_letter_code
_entity_poly.pdbx_strand_id
1 'polypeptide(L)'
;LFSFSKGFLGAFLIGFVVYYGCALIPKKRLKYSLEWLFIGSGIIFSVAEIFTLFMFKMPFSKGLTDTLLATNSSETMAFIKSYKNYLFYYAFILIALLIAIKIIRFRALVPGVIAGVLGLSILTIGSVHNIKHLTKNDAILKRSLFSLSLARGFYSAYLSLTDRQQAIKFYSFFSNLYLPSDYLSSTGDVKNVVLVIGESASRNFMQLYGYSVPNNPLLSQLANERERERERERVATCSCFLTR
;
A
#
# COMPACT_ATOMS: atom_id res chain seq x y z
N LEU A 1 -25.02 -5.20 3.96
CA LEU A 1 -25.78 -4.92 2.71
C LEU A 1 -26.06 -3.43 2.47
N PHE A 2 -26.65 -2.69 3.43
CA PHE A 2 -27.03 -1.28 3.24
C PHE A 2 -25.86 -0.32 2.91
N SER A 3 -24.66 -0.56 3.47
CA SER A 3 -23.45 0.23 3.15
C SER A 3 -22.85 -0.10 1.78
N PHE A 4 -23.10 -1.30 1.24
CA PHE A 4 -22.57 -1.73 -0.06
C PHE A 4 -23.38 -1.12 -1.20
N SER A 5 -24.72 -1.12 -1.08
CA SER A 5 -25.63 -0.47 -2.04
C SER A 5 -25.36 1.04 -2.16
N LYS A 6 -25.14 1.74 -1.04
CA LYS A 6 -24.79 3.17 -1.06
C LYS A 6 -23.44 3.46 -1.71
N GLY A 7 -22.44 2.60 -1.48
CA GLY A 7 -21.14 2.70 -2.15
C GLY A 7 -21.24 2.45 -3.65
N PHE A 8 -21.90 1.36 -4.04
CA PHE A 8 -22.15 1.02 -5.45
C PHE A 8 -22.88 2.13 -6.21
N LEU A 9 -23.89 2.75 -5.60
CA LEU A 9 -24.66 3.83 -6.22
C LEU A 9 -23.82 5.11 -6.38
N GLY A 10 -23.00 5.45 -5.40
CA GLY A 10 -22.06 6.57 -5.52
C GLY A 10 -20.95 6.31 -6.55
N ALA A 11 -20.43 5.09 -6.60
CA ALA A 11 -19.48 4.66 -7.60
C ALA A 11 -20.05 4.72 -9.02
N PHE A 12 -21.28 4.23 -9.19
CA PHE A 12 -22.02 4.30 -10.45
C PHE A 12 -22.24 5.75 -10.87
N LEU A 13 -22.66 6.63 -9.95
CA LEU A 13 -22.82 8.06 -10.20
C LEU A 13 -21.53 8.73 -10.65
N ILE A 14 -20.41 8.47 -9.98
CA ILE A 14 -19.11 9.05 -10.35
C ILE A 14 -18.66 8.54 -11.72
N GLY A 15 -18.74 7.23 -11.96
CA GLY A 15 -18.43 6.64 -13.26
C GLY A 15 -19.30 7.21 -14.37
N PHE A 16 -20.58 7.43 -14.08
CA PHE A 16 -21.55 8.03 -15.00
C PHE A 16 -21.19 9.49 -15.34
N VAL A 17 -20.87 10.31 -14.34
CA VAL A 17 -20.44 11.69 -14.53
C VAL A 17 -19.15 11.78 -15.34
N VAL A 18 -18.15 10.93 -15.03
CA VAL A 18 -16.87 10.91 -15.75
C VAL A 18 -17.09 10.48 -17.21
N TYR A 19 -17.88 9.44 -17.45
CA TYR A 19 -18.20 8.98 -18.80
C TYR A 19 -18.92 10.05 -19.62
N TYR A 20 -19.89 10.74 -19.03
CA TYR A 20 -20.61 11.83 -19.71
C TYR A 20 -19.77 13.09 -19.90
N GLY A 21 -18.90 13.42 -18.94
CA GLY A 21 -17.90 14.47 -19.12
C GLY A 21 -16.99 14.19 -20.32
N CYS A 22 -16.59 12.93 -20.51
CA CYS A 22 -15.83 12.51 -21.69
C CYS A 22 -16.66 12.57 -22.98
N ALA A 23 -17.99 12.37 -22.89
CA ALA A 23 -18.89 12.44 -24.03
C ALA A 23 -19.08 13.85 -24.60
N LEU A 24 -18.80 14.90 -23.82
CA LEU A 24 -18.82 16.31 -24.24
C LEU A 24 -17.59 16.68 -25.10
N ILE A 25 -16.58 15.80 -25.20
CA ILE A 25 -15.38 16.06 -25.99
C ILE A 25 -15.69 15.89 -27.49
N PRO A 26 -15.56 16.95 -28.32
CA PRO A 26 -15.95 16.92 -29.73
C PRO A 26 -15.02 16.05 -30.60
N LYS A 27 -13.77 15.84 -30.16
CA LYS A 27 -12.79 15.02 -30.89
C LYS A 27 -13.07 13.53 -30.68
N LYS A 28 -13.63 12.86 -31.70
CA LYS A 28 -13.97 11.43 -31.69
C LYS A 28 -12.81 10.52 -31.25
N ARG A 29 -11.57 10.77 -31.71
CA ARG A 29 -10.39 9.97 -31.32
C ARG A 29 -10.07 10.09 -29.82
N LEU A 30 -10.12 11.31 -29.29
CA LEU A 30 -9.81 11.58 -27.88
C LEU A 30 -10.89 10.98 -26.96
N LYS A 31 -12.16 11.11 -27.35
CA LYS A 31 -13.29 10.49 -26.65
C LYS A 31 -13.11 8.97 -26.56
N TYR A 32 -12.87 8.29 -27.67
CA TYR A 32 -12.65 6.84 -27.66
C TYR A 32 -11.43 6.44 -26.82
N SER A 33 -10.34 7.20 -26.89
CA SER A 33 -9.15 6.93 -26.07
C SER A 33 -9.45 7.03 -24.57
N LEU A 34 -10.13 8.10 -24.12
CA LEU A 34 -10.51 8.26 -22.72
C LEU A 34 -11.48 7.19 -22.25
N GLU A 35 -12.47 6.83 -23.07
CA GLU A 35 -13.42 5.77 -22.75
C GLU A 35 -12.69 4.43 -22.53
N TRP A 36 -11.79 4.05 -23.44
CA TRP A 36 -11.01 2.81 -23.32
C TRP A 36 -10.04 2.85 -22.15
N LEU A 37 -9.42 3.99 -21.87
CA LEU A 37 -8.55 4.15 -20.70
C LEU A 37 -9.33 4.00 -19.40
N PHE A 38 -10.49 4.64 -19.28
CA PHE A 38 -11.30 4.58 -18.06
C PHE A 38 -11.89 3.19 -17.83
N ILE A 39 -12.49 2.59 -18.85
CA ILE A 39 -13.06 1.24 -18.78
C ILE A 39 -11.95 0.21 -18.56
N GLY A 40 -10.87 0.28 -19.35
CA GLY A 40 -9.73 -0.63 -19.27
C GLY A 40 -9.06 -0.59 -17.90
N SER A 41 -8.74 0.60 -17.40
CA SER A 41 -8.19 0.75 -16.05
C SER A 41 -9.18 0.25 -14.98
N GLY A 42 -10.47 0.53 -15.11
CA GLY A 42 -11.49 0.03 -14.19
C GLY A 42 -11.50 -1.50 -14.08
N ILE A 43 -11.43 -2.20 -15.21
CA ILE A 43 -11.36 -3.67 -15.25
C ILE A 43 -10.06 -4.17 -14.62
N ILE A 44 -8.92 -3.59 -15.01
CA ILE A 44 -7.60 -3.99 -14.48
C ILE A 44 -7.58 -3.88 -12.96
N PHE A 45 -8.00 -2.73 -12.41
CA PHE A 45 -8.07 -2.54 -10.96
C PHE A 45 -9.08 -3.47 -10.31
N SER A 46 -10.22 -3.77 -10.94
CA SER A 46 -11.20 -4.71 -10.36
C SER A 46 -10.66 -6.14 -10.29
N VAL A 47 -10.04 -6.63 -11.37
CA VAL A 47 -9.43 -7.96 -11.41
C VAL A 47 -8.27 -8.06 -10.41
N ALA A 48 -7.43 -7.02 -10.35
CA ALA A 48 -6.33 -6.95 -9.40
C ALA A 48 -6.83 -6.91 -7.94
N GLU A 49 -7.95 -6.24 -7.65
CA GLU A 49 -8.54 -6.25 -6.31
C GLU A 49 -9.10 -7.63 -5.93
N ILE A 50 -9.75 -8.33 -6.87
CA ILE A 50 -10.21 -9.70 -6.63
C ILE A 50 -9.02 -10.62 -6.32
N PHE A 51 -7.91 -10.46 -7.05
CA PHE A 51 -6.68 -11.18 -6.79
C PHE A 51 -6.14 -10.90 -5.37
N THR A 52 -6.02 -9.62 -4.97
CA THR A 52 -5.48 -9.27 -3.65
C THR A 52 -6.40 -9.69 -2.51
N LEU A 53 -7.72 -9.60 -2.69
CA LEU A 53 -8.70 -10.11 -1.73
C LEU A 53 -8.64 -11.63 -1.59
N PHE A 54 -8.43 -12.37 -2.68
CA PHE A 54 -8.37 -13.82 -2.62
C PHE A 54 -7.06 -14.30 -1.98
N MET A 55 -5.92 -13.74 -2.40
CA MET A 55 -4.58 -14.16 -1.98
C MET A 55 -4.17 -13.61 -0.61
N PHE A 56 -4.45 -12.33 -0.34
CA PHE A 56 -3.97 -11.64 0.86
C PHE A 56 -5.08 -11.28 1.83
N LYS A 57 -6.34 -11.61 1.52
CA LYS A 57 -7.53 -11.23 2.32
C LYS A 57 -7.61 -9.73 2.58
N MET A 58 -7.01 -8.93 1.70
CA MET A 58 -6.86 -7.50 1.86
C MET A 58 -7.25 -6.78 0.57
N PRO A 59 -8.13 -5.75 0.62
CA PRO A 59 -8.37 -4.90 -0.53
C PRO A 59 -7.14 -4.03 -0.85
N PHE A 60 -7.19 -3.28 -1.95
CA PHE A 60 -6.19 -2.23 -2.18
C PHE A 60 -6.08 -1.31 -0.96
N SER A 61 -4.91 -1.32 -0.35
CA SER A 61 -4.59 -0.61 0.87
C SER A 61 -3.28 0.12 0.68
N LYS A 62 -3.05 1.13 1.51
CA LYS A 62 -1.78 1.85 1.54
C LYS A 62 -0.60 0.89 1.76
N GLY A 63 -0.73 -0.05 2.70
CA GLY A 63 0.33 -1.02 3.00
C GLY A 63 0.70 -1.88 1.79
N LEU A 64 -0.29 -2.36 1.04
CA LEU A 64 -0.04 -3.13 -0.18
C LEU A 64 0.70 -2.28 -1.23
N THR A 65 0.30 -1.02 -1.39
CA THR A 65 0.97 -0.09 -2.32
C THR A 65 2.38 0.28 -1.86
N ASP A 66 2.60 0.49 -0.55
CA ASP A 66 3.92 0.76 0.03
C ASP A 66 4.87 -0.42 -0.19
N THR A 67 4.38 -1.66 0.00
CA THR A 67 5.15 -2.87 -0.29
C THR A 67 5.48 -2.95 -1.77
N LEU A 68 4.50 -2.79 -2.67
CA LEU A 68 4.73 -2.82 -4.12
C LEU A 68 5.77 -1.77 -4.59
N LEU A 69 5.77 -0.59 -3.97
CA LEU A 69 6.74 0.47 -4.28
C LEU A 69 8.12 0.25 -3.66
N ALA A 70 8.20 -0.50 -2.56
CA ALA A 70 9.47 -0.87 -1.92
C ALA A 70 10.12 -2.11 -2.54
N THR A 71 9.33 -2.95 -3.20
CA THR A 71 9.77 -4.22 -3.79
C THR A 71 10.82 -4.03 -4.89
N ASN A 72 11.82 -4.90 -4.90
CA ASN A 72 12.85 -4.94 -5.94
C ASN A 72 12.56 -5.98 -7.04
N SER A 73 13.36 -5.97 -8.11
CA SER A 73 13.19 -6.90 -9.23
C SER A 73 13.33 -8.39 -8.84
N SER A 74 14.22 -8.70 -7.89
CA SER A 74 14.45 -10.08 -7.43
C SER A 74 13.26 -10.64 -6.63
N GLU A 75 12.68 -9.83 -5.75
CA GLU A 75 11.47 -10.12 -4.98
C GLU A 75 10.26 -10.25 -5.91
N THR A 76 10.17 -9.40 -6.93
CA THR A 76 9.13 -9.49 -7.96
C THR A 76 9.21 -10.83 -8.70
N MET A 77 10.42 -11.27 -9.07
CA MET A 77 10.62 -12.55 -9.75
C MET A 77 10.26 -13.73 -8.83
N ALA A 78 10.67 -13.68 -7.56
CA ALA A 78 10.29 -14.69 -6.58
C ALA A 78 8.76 -14.76 -6.40
N PHE A 79 8.10 -13.61 -6.34
CA PHE A 79 6.65 -13.52 -6.28
C PHE A 79 5.97 -14.15 -7.50
N ILE A 80 6.40 -13.79 -8.71
CA ILE A 80 5.86 -14.35 -9.95
C ILE A 80 6.02 -15.87 -9.98
N LYS A 81 7.18 -16.39 -9.55
CA LYS A 81 7.42 -17.84 -9.47
C LYS A 81 6.46 -18.51 -8.48
N SER A 82 6.26 -17.92 -7.30
CA SER A 82 5.36 -18.45 -6.27
C SER A 82 3.89 -18.47 -6.69
N TYR A 83 3.44 -17.48 -7.48
CA TYR A 83 2.03 -17.33 -7.86
C TYR A 83 1.75 -17.56 -9.34
N LYS A 84 2.68 -18.16 -10.10
CA LYS A 84 2.64 -18.30 -11.56
C LYS A 84 1.29 -18.79 -12.08
N ASN A 85 0.78 -19.90 -11.54
CA ASN A 85 -0.47 -20.50 -12.01
C ASN A 85 -1.66 -19.56 -11.81
N TYR A 86 -1.76 -18.94 -10.63
CA TYR A 86 -2.82 -17.97 -10.35
C TYR A 86 -2.71 -16.76 -11.26
N LEU A 87 -1.52 -16.19 -11.43
CA LEU A 87 -1.30 -15.05 -12.33
C LEU A 87 -1.74 -15.36 -13.77
N PHE A 88 -1.51 -16.57 -14.26
CA PHE A 88 -2.02 -17.00 -15.58
C PHE A 88 -3.56 -17.02 -15.65
N TYR A 89 -4.24 -17.57 -14.64
CA TYR A 89 -5.71 -17.56 -14.60
C TYR A 89 -6.28 -16.13 -14.58
N TYR A 90 -5.71 -15.25 -13.76
CA TYR A 90 -6.15 -13.86 -13.69
C TYR A 90 -5.85 -13.08 -14.97
N ALA A 91 -4.70 -13.34 -15.62
CA ALA A 91 -4.39 -12.77 -16.93
C ALA A 91 -5.38 -13.23 -18.00
N PHE A 92 -5.77 -14.51 -18.00
CA PHE A 92 -6.77 -15.03 -18.91
C PHE A 92 -8.14 -14.38 -18.69
N ILE A 93 -8.59 -14.26 -17.43
CA ILE A 93 -9.83 -13.57 -17.07
C ILE A 93 -9.80 -12.10 -17.52
N LEU A 94 -8.68 -11.41 -17.30
CA LEU A 94 -8.50 -10.02 -17.72
C LEU A 94 -8.64 -9.87 -19.24
N ILE A 95 -7.95 -10.71 -20.01
CA ILE A 95 -8.01 -10.70 -21.48
C ILE A 95 -9.42 -11.03 -21.96
N ALA A 96 -10.06 -12.06 -21.37
CA ALA A 96 -11.42 -12.45 -21.71
C ALA A 96 -12.42 -11.31 -21.45
N LEU A 97 -12.31 -10.58 -20.33
CA LEU A 97 -13.16 -9.43 -20.01
C LEU A 97 -12.94 -8.27 -20.98
N LEU A 98 -11.69 -7.96 -21.34
CA LEU A 98 -11.37 -6.91 -22.30
C LEU A 98 -11.91 -7.24 -23.70
N ILE A 99 -11.78 -8.51 -24.13
CA ILE A 99 -12.35 -8.99 -25.40
C ILE A 99 -13.88 -8.96 -25.35
N ALA A 100 -14.49 -9.47 -24.27
CA ALA A 100 -15.94 -9.46 -24.09
C ALA A 100 -16.49 -8.04 -24.17
N ILE A 101 -15.86 -7.05 -23.54
CA ILE A 101 -16.29 -5.65 -23.59
C ILE A 101 -16.09 -5.05 -25.00
N LYS A 102 -15.01 -5.43 -25.69
CA LYS A 102 -14.80 -5.04 -27.09
C LYS A 102 -15.86 -5.62 -28.04
N ILE A 103 -16.33 -6.85 -27.78
CA ILE A 103 -17.34 -7.56 -28.58
C ILE A 103 -18.75 -7.04 -28.25
N ILE A 104 -19.09 -7.01 -26.96
CA ILE A 104 -20.41 -6.59 -26.46
C ILE A 104 -20.65 -5.11 -26.76
N ARG A 105 -19.56 -4.32 -26.92
CA ARG A 105 -19.49 -2.89 -27.23
C ARG A 105 -20.88 -2.30 -27.14
N PHE A 106 -21.33 -2.01 -25.91
CA PHE A 106 -22.66 -1.53 -25.61
C PHE A 106 -23.06 -0.53 -26.71
N ARG A 107 -23.82 -1.00 -27.71
CA ARG A 107 -24.65 -0.13 -28.53
C ARG A 107 -25.71 0.26 -27.52
N ALA A 108 -25.37 1.22 -26.66
CA ALA A 108 -26.29 1.73 -25.66
C ALA A 108 -27.48 2.20 -26.47
N LEU A 109 -28.58 1.44 -26.38
CA LEU A 109 -29.86 1.72 -27.05
C LEU A 109 -30.50 3.01 -26.53
N VAL A 110 -29.79 3.76 -25.70
CA VAL A 110 -30.23 5.00 -25.09
C VAL A 110 -29.59 6.15 -25.87
N PRO A 111 -30.38 6.95 -26.61
CA PRO A 111 -29.91 8.19 -27.20
C PRO A 111 -29.14 9.01 -26.16
N GLY A 112 -28.01 9.59 -26.52
CA GLY A 112 -27.12 10.30 -25.59
C GLY A 112 -27.84 11.39 -24.76
N VAL A 113 -28.93 11.93 -25.30
CA VAL A 113 -29.83 12.89 -24.64
C VAL A 113 -30.62 12.25 -23.50
N ILE A 114 -31.21 11.06 -23.69
CA ILE A 114 -32.04 10.39 -22.67
C ILE A 114 -31.18 9.93 -21.50
N ALA A 115 -30.02 9.35 -21.77
CA ALA A 115 -29.11 8.98 -20.70
C ALA A 115 -28.44 10.23 -20.08
N GLY A 116 -28.25 11.34 -20.82
CA GLY A 116 -27.87 12.63 -20.23
C GLY A 116 -28.91 13.19 -19.26
N VAL A 117 -30.21 13.13 -19.62
CA VAL A 117 -31.33 13.57 -18.78
C VAL A 117 -31.50 12.65 -17.57
N LEU A 118 -31.40 11.33 -17.75
CA LEU A 118 -31.42 10.36 -16.64
C LEU A 118 -30.19 10.54 -15.71
N GLY A 119 -29.04 10.82 -16.29
CA GLY A 119 -27.82 11.14 -15.55
C GLY A 119 -27.95 12.40 -14.71
N LEU A 120 -28.44 13.47 -15.33
CA LEU A 120 -28.65 14.75 -14.68
C LEU A 120 -29.76 14.65 -13.61
N SER A 121 -30.82 13.88 -13.85
CA SER A 121 -31.89 13.66 -12.87
C SER A 121 -31.42 12.82 -11.68
N ILE A 122 -30.63 11.76 -11.90
CA ILE A 122 -30.03 10.98 -10.81
C ILE A 122 -28.98 11.82 -10.06
N LEU A 123 -28.24 12.69 -10.75
CA LEU A 123 -27.29 13.62 -10.11
C LEU A 123 -27.99 14.67 -9.24
N THR A 124 -29.09 15.27 -9.73
CA THR A 124 -29.82 16.30 -8.97
C THR A 124 -30.59 15.67 -7.81
N ILE A 125 -31.25 14.53 -8.00
CA ILE A 125 -31.93 13.79 -6.92
C ILE A 125 -30.92 13.28 -5.89
N GLY A 126 -29.79 12.71 -6.35
CA GLY A 126 -28.71 12.23 -5.50
C GLY A 126 -28.02 13.35 -4.71
N SER A 127 -27.82 14.52 -5.32
CA SER A 127 -27.22 15.69 -4.67
C SER A 127 -28.19 16.30 -3.65
N VAL A 128 -29.45 16.56 -4.01
CA VAL A 128 -30.46 17.16 -3.11
C VAL A 128 -30.77 16.26 -1.91
N HIS A 129 -30.85 14.94 -2.09
CA HIS A 129 -31.12 14.01 -0.99
C HIS A 129 -29.93 13.81 -0.05
N ASN A 130 -28.69 14.01 -0.54
CA ASN A 130 -27.48 13.78 0.25
C ASN A 130 -26.80 15.06 0.78
N ILE A 131 -27.15 16.27 0.33
CA ILE A 131 -26.54 17.53 0.81
C ILE A 131 -26.61 17.69 2.35
N LYS A 132 -27.72 17.25 2.98
CA LYS A 132 -27.90 17.29 4.44
C LYS A 132 -27.05 16.25 5.19
N HIS A 133 -26.57 15.22 4.50
CA HIS A 133 -25.79 14.10 5.05
C HIS A 133 -24.29 14.15 4.64
N LEU A 134 -23.94 14.87 3.56
CA LEU A 134 -22.58 15.12 3.08
C LEU A 134 -21.81 16.06 4.01
N THR A 135 -22.47 17.11 4.49
CA THR A 135 -21.83 18.16 5.31
C THR A 135 -21.41 17.69 6.70
N LYS A 136 -21.93 16.54 7.18
CA LYS A 136 -21.67 16.03 8.53
C LYS A 136 -20.85 14.74 8.57
N ASN A 137 -20.59 14.10 7.44
CA ASN A 137 -19.94 12.78 7.39
C ASN A 137 -19.03 12.64 6.15
N ASP A 138 -17.87 13.28 6.22
CA ASP A 138 -16.72 13.06 5.32
C ASP A 138 -16.40 11.57 5.12
N ALA A 139 -16.68 10.76 6.14
CA ALA A 139 -16.52 9.32 6.13
C ALA A 139 -17.38 8.60 5.08
N ILE A 140 -18.58 9.10 4.75
CA ILE A 140 -19.48 8.42 3.81
C ILE A 140 -19.03 8.68 2.37
N LEU A 141 -18.61 9.90 2.05
CA LEU A 141 -18.10 10.24 0.73
C LEU A 141 -16.75 9.56 0.47
N LYS A 142 -15.86 9.57 1.48
CA LYS A 142 -14.63 8.76 1.46
C LYS A 142 -14.93 7.28 1.27
N ARG A 143 -15.89 6.71 2.01
CA ARG A 143 -16.25 5.27 1.93
C ARG A 143 -16.95 4.89 0.62
N SER A 144 -17.67 5.82 0.01
CA SER A 144 -18.33 5.64 -1.29
C SER A 144 -17.31 5.67 -2.44
N LEU A 145 -16.39 6.64 -2.43
CA LEU A 145 -15.23 6.66 -3.33
C LEU A 145 -14.36 5.42 -3.14
N PHE A 146 -14.19 4.97 -1.90
CA PHE A 146 -13.48 3.73 -1.59
C PHE A 146 -14.16 2.51 -2.18
N SER A 147 -15.44 2.53 -2.57
CA SER A 147 -16.10 1.33 -3.10
C SER A 147 -15.66 0.95 -4.51
N LEU A 148 -15.18 1.91 -5.33
CA LEU A 148 -14.56 1.62 -6.63
C LEU A 148 -13.13 1.12 -6.43
N SER A 149 -12.82 -0.04 -7.00
CA SER A 149 -11.46 -0.59 -7.05
C SER A 149 -10.45 0.39 -7.62
N LEU A 150 -10.86 1.09 -8.69
CA LEU A 150 -10.04 2.11 -9.33
C LEU A 150 -9.75 3.30 -8.41
N ALA A 151 -10.79 3.90 -7.82
CA ALA A 151 -10.62 5.05 -6.93
C ALA A 151 -9.85 4.69 -5.65
N ARG A 152 -10.07 3.49 -5.11
CA ARG A 152 -9.30 2.96 -3.98
C ARG A 152 -7.83 2.78 -4.32
N GLY A 153 -7.54 2.20 -5.49
CA GLY A 153 -6.18 2.06 -6.02
C GLY A 153 -5.48 3.41 -6.12
N PHE A 154 -6.07 4.38 -6.82
CA PHE A 154 -5.51 5.74 -6.97
C PHE A 154 -5.32 6.46 -5.63
N TYR A 155 -6.31 6.41 -4.74
CA TYR A 155 -6.23 7.06 -3.44
C TYR A 155 -5.14 6.45 -2.55
N SER A 156 -5.01 5.12 -2.55
CA SER A 156 -3.96 4.42 -1.81
C SER A 156 -2.56 4.75 -2.34
N ALA A 157 -2.41 4.87 -3.66
CA ALA A 157 -1.16 5.27 -4.30
C ALA A 157 -0.84 6.74 -4.01
N TYR A 158 -1.83 7.63 -4.06
CA TYR A 158 -1.66 9.03 -3.70
C TYR A 158 -1.13 9.19 -2.27
N LEU A 159 -1.79 8.55 -1.29
CA LEU A 159 -1.35 8.58 0.10
C LEU A 159 0.05 8.00 0.31
N SER A 160 0.35 6.88 -0.35
CA SER A 160 1.67 6.25 -0.29
C SER A 160 2.77 7.18 -0.82
N LEU A 161 2.53 7.82 -1.97
CA LEU A 161 3.49 8.74 -2.58
C LEU A 161 3.69 10.01 -1.74
N THR A 162 2.62 10.59 -1.18
CA THR A 162 2.74 11.77 -0.31
C THR A 162 3.54 11.46 0.95
N ASP A 163 3.30 10.29 1.56
CA ASP A 163 4.01 9.88 2.77
C ASP A 163 5.49 9.60 2.48
N ARG A 164 5.81 8.95 1.36
CA ARG A 164 7.22 8.77 0.95
C ARG A 164 7.92 10.09 0.71
N GLN A 165 7.26 11.06 0.06
CA GLN A 165 7.83 12.39 -0.12
C GLN A 165 8.06 13.10 1.21
N GLN A 166 7.14 12.99 2.17
CA GLN A 166 7.31 13.54 3.51
C GLN A 166 8.46 12.85 4.26
N ALA A 167 8.55 11.52 4.17
CA ALA A 167 9.64 10.76 4.76
C ALA A 167 10.99 11.18 4.19
N ILE A 168 11.11 11.31 2.86
CA ILE A 168 12.35 11.79 2.20
C ILE A 168 12.71 13.20 2.69
N LYS A 169 11.75 14.11 2.78
CA LYS A 169 11.98 15.47 3.32
C LYS A 169 12.47 15.42 4.77
N PHE A 170 11.84 14.59 5.60
CA PHE A 170 12.22 14.39 6.98
C PHE A 170 13.65 13.82 7.08
N TYR A 171 13.97 12.76 6.35
CA TYR A 171 15.32 12.20 6.31
C TYR A 171 16.36 13.21 5.83
N SER A 172 16.06 13.98 4.78
CA SER A 172 16.97 15.03 4.30
C SER A 172 17.16 16.15 5.31
N PHE A 173 16.14 16.46 6.11
CA PHE A 173 16.25 17.40 7.22
C PHE A 173 17.15 16.84 8.33
N PHE A 174 17.01 15.56 8.68
CA PHE A 174 17.88 14.90 9.67
C PHE A 174 19.31 14.72 9.20
N SER A 175 19.55 14.42 7.92
CA SER A 175 20.92 14.30 7.40
C SER A 175 21.64 15.65 7.34
N ASN A 176 20.88 16.74 7.15
CA ASN A 176 21.41 18.10 7.10
C ASN A 176 21.41 18.79 8.48
N LEU A 177 20.86 18.15 9.51
CA LEU A 177 21.04 18.56 10.89
C LEU A 177 22.51 18.36 11.23
N TYR A 178 23.27 19.45 11.17
CA TYR A 178 24.65 19.51 11.63
C TYR A 178 24.62 19.33 13.15
N LEU A 179 24.70 18.07 13.60
CA LEU A 179 24.91 17.76 15.00
C LEU A 179 26.34 18.22 15.34
N PRO A 180 26.51 19.21 16.25
CA PRO A 180 27.85 19.64 16.65
C PRO A 180 28.63 18.43 17.17
N SER A 181 29.87 18.23 16.73
CA SER A 181 30.73 17.10 17.13
C SER A 181 30.89 16.97 18.66
N ASP A 182 30.59 18.04 19.41
CA ASP A 182 30.68 18.12 20.87
C ASP A 182 29.61 17.30 21.61
N TYR A 183 28.60 16.75 20.92
CA TYR A 183 27.68 15.74 21.49
C TYR A 183 28.32 14.35 21.64
N LEU A 184 29.42 14.06 20.94
CA LEU A 184 30.16 12.79 21.07
C LEU A 184 31.18 12.81 22.22
N SER A 185 31.58 14.00 22.69
CA SER A 185 32.35 14.16 23.91
C SER A 185 31.40 14.19 25.11
N SER A 186 31.04 13.00 25.62
CA SER A 186 30.38 12.92 26.92
C SER A 186 31.31 13.53 27.99
N THR A 187 30.95 14.70 28.51
CA THR A 187 31.65 15.38 29.61
C THR A 187 31.41 14.70 30.98
N GLY A 188 31.03 13.42 31.00
CA GLY A 188 30.74 12.67 32.23
C GLY A 188 30.61 11.15 32.03
N ASP A 189 30.64 10.43 33.15
CA ASP A 189 30.47 8.97 33.31
C ASP A 189 29.03 8.49 33.01
N VAL A 190 28.50 8.87 31.84
CA VAL A 190 27.16 8.45 31.41
C VAL A 190 27.31 7.32 30.39
N LYS A 191 26.68 6.18 30.69
CA LYS A 191 26.74 4.99 29.81
C LYS A 191 25.99 5.25 28.50
N ASN A 192 26.70 5.15 27.38
CA ASN A 192 26.09 5.19 26.05
C ASN A 192 25.31 3.90 25.78
N VAL A 193 24.07 4.04 25.30
CA VAL A 193 23.22 2.90 24.91
C VAL A 193 23.03 2.92 23.41
N VAL A 194 23.55 1.89 22.73
CA VAL A 194 23.35 1.68 21.28
C VAL A 194 22.35 0.56 21.09
N LEU A 195 21.19 0.87 20.50
CA LEU A 195 20.17 -0.10 20.14
C LEU A 195 20.29 -0.47 18.67
N VAL A 196 20.68 -1.72 18.39
CA VAL A 196 20.73 -2.28 17.03
C VAL A 196 19.56 -3.25 16.86
N ILE A 197 18.69 -2.99 15.87
CA ILE A 197 17.54 -3.85 15.56
C ILE A 197 17.76 -4.46 14.16
N GLY A 198 17.83 -5.78 14.08
CA GLY A 198 17.89 -6.49 12.81
C GLY A 198 16.48 -6.72 12.26
N GLU A 199 16.18 -6.20 11.07
CA GLU A 199 14.94 -6.50 10.37
C GLU A 199 14.96 -7.97 9.90
N SER A 200 13.87 -8.70 10.12
CA SER A 200 13.70 -10.10 9.71
C SER A 200 14.73 -11.11 10.30
N ALA A 201 15.48 -10.71 11.33
CA ALA A 201 16.39 -11.60 12.06
C ALA A 201 15.58 -12.54 12.98
N SER A 202 15.45 -13.81 12.58
CA SER A 202 14.78 -14.83 13.39
C SER A 202 15.80 -15.63 14.20
N ARG A 203 15.51 -15.81 15.49
CA ARG A 203 16.31 -16.60 16.43
C ARG A 203 16.63 -18.01 15.90
N ASN A 204 15.66 -18.63 15.22
CA ASN A 204 15.77 -20.01 14.73
C ASN A 204 16.79 -20.16 13.58
N PHE A 205 17.20 -19.06 12.95
CA PHE A 205 18.14 -19.03 11.84
C PHE A 205 19.42 -18.28 12.23
N MET A 206 19.85 -18.33 13.49
CA MET A 206 21.06 -17.66 13.96
C MET A 206 21.93 -18.65 14.72
N GLN A 207 23.20 -18.77 14.33
CA GLN A 207 24.16 -19.70 14.97
C GLN A 207 24.26 -19.47 16.47
N LEU A 208 24.32 -18.21 16.90
CA LEU A 208 24.32 -17.80 18.32
C LEU A 208 23.20 -18.45 19.15
N TYR A 209 22.09 -18.84 18.52
CA TYR A 209 20.95 -19.46 19.18
C TYR A 209 20.77 -20.95 18.83
N GLY A 210 21.78 -21.60 18.25
CA GLY A 210 21.80 -23.04 17.99
C GLY A 210 21.53 -23.44 16.54
N TYR A 211 21.52 -22.51 15.60
CA TYR A 211 21.43 -22.85 14.17
C TYR A 211 22.74 -23.53 13.70
N SER A 212 22.62 -24.59 12.91
CA SER A 212 23.75 -25.47 12.54
C SER A 212 24.77 -24.85 11.59
N VAL A 213 24.43 -23.73 10.94
CA VAL A 213 25.28 -23.06 9.93
C VAL A 213 25.87 -21.77 10.51
N PRO A 214 27.17 -21.50 10.32
CA PRO A 214 27.82 -20.29 10.84
C PRO A 214 27.47 -19.05 10.02
N ASN A 215 26.31 -18.44 10.29
CA ASN A 215 25.76 -17.33 9.50
C ASN A 215 25.81 -15.96 10.20
N ASN A 216 26.23 -15.88 11.47
CA ASN A 216 26.37 -14.64 12.23
C ASN A 216 27.65 -14.60 13.10
N PRO A 217 28.85 -14.66 12.49
CA PRO A 217 30.12 -14.77 13.23
C PRO A 217 30.40 -13.56 14.14
N LEU A 218 30.13 -12.33 13.68
CA LEU A 218 30.38 -11.11 14.46
C LEU A 218 29.47 -10.99 15.69
N LEU A 219 28.19 -11.35 15.55
CA LEU A 219 27.26 -11.37 16.69
C LEU A 219 27.64 -12.43 17.72
N SER A 220 28.15 -13.57 17.25
CA SER A 220 28.64 -14.63 18.12
C SER A 220 29.90 -14.20 18.89
N GLN A 221 30.81 -13.48 18.23
CA GLN A 221 31.98 -12.89 18.88
C GLN A 221 31.57 -11.88 19.98
N LEU A 222 30.67 -10.96 19.67
CA LEU A 222 30.16 -9.96 20.63
C LEU A 222 29.49 -10.61 21.85
N ALA A 223 28.71 -11.68 21.64
CA ALA A 223 28.08 -12.42 22.72
C ALA A 223 29.13 -13.08 23.64
N ASN A 224 30.15 -13.71 23.05
CA ASN A 224 31.23 -14.35 23.80
C ASN A 224 32.06 -13.33 24.60
N GLU A 225 32.35 -12.16 24.01
CA GLU A 225 33.05 -11.08 24.72
C GLU A 225 32.25 -10.61 25.94
N ARG A 226 30.94 -10.42 25.77
CA ARG A 226 30.03 -10.06 26.87
C ARG A 226 29.96 -11.10 27.99
N GLU A 227 30.04 -12.39 27.66
CA GLU A 227 30.07 -13.46 28.67
C GLU A 227 31.38 -13.44 29.46
N ARG A 228 32.52 -13.26 28.79
CA ARG A 228 33.83 -13.12 29.45
C ARG A 228 33.88 -11.91 30.38
N GLU A 229 33.29 -10.78 30.00
CA GLU A 229 33.21 -9.61 30.86
C GLU A 229 32.40 -9.89 32.14
N ARG A 230 31.24 -10.55 32.01
CA ARG A 230 30.45 -10.95 33.19
C ARG A 230 31.19 -11.91 34.11
N GLU A 231 31.95 -12.85 33.56
CA GLU A 231 32.76 -13.77 34.37
C GLU A 231 33.85 -13.03 35.13
N ARG A 232 34.56 -12.09 34.49
CA ARG A 232 35.56 -11.25 35.16
C ARG A 232 34.95 -10.42 36.29
N GLU A 233 33.79 -9.81 36.05
CA GLU A 233 33.07 -9.05 37.09
C GLU A 233 32.65 -9.94 38.27
N ARG A 234 32.14 -11.16 38.01
CA ARG A 234 31.81 -12.11 39.08
C ARG A 234 33.03 -12.54 39.88
N VAL A 235 34.14 -12.87 39.21
CA VAL A 235 35.38 -13.29 39.88
C VAL A 235 35.96 -12.14 40.71
N ALA A 236 35.96 -10.91 40.19
CA ALA A 236 36.38 -9.74 40.94
C ALA A 236 35.49 -9.49 42.17
N THR A 237 34.17 -9.66 42.03
CA THR A 237 33.21 -9.50 43.14
C THR A 237 33.37 -10.58 44.20
N CYS A 238 33.58 -11.85 43.82
CA CYS A 238 33.85 -12.95 44.75
C CYS A 238 35.19 -12.79 45.47
N SER A 239 36.25 -12.36 44.77
CA SER A 239 37.56 -12.14 45.37
C SER A 239 37.56 -11.00 46.39
N CYS A 240 36.70 -10.00 46.23
CA CYS A 240 36.50 -8.90 47.18
C CYS A 240 35.72 -9.33 48.43
N PHE A 241 34.95 -10.42 48.35
CA PHE A 241 34.17 -10.96 49.46
C PHE A 241 34.97 -11.92 50.36
N LEU A 242 36.04 -12.52 49.84
CA LEU A 242 36.91 -13.46 50.57
C LEU A 242 38.07 -12.79 51.32
N THR A 243 38.30 -11.48 51.10
CA THR A 243 39.35 -10.69 51.76
C THR A 243 38.81 -9.73 52.83
N ARG A 244 37.58 -9.93 53.30
CA ARG A 244 37.00 -9.23 54.46
C ARG A 244 36.80 -10.14 55.65
#